data_AF-A0A2P7SCX6-F1
#
_entry.id   AF-A0A2P7SCX6-F1
#
_cell.length_a   1.000
_cell.length_b   1.000
_cell.length_c   1.000
_cell.angle_alpha   90.00
_cell.angle_beta   90.00
_cell.angle_gamma   90.00
#
_symmetry.space_group_name_H-M   'P 1'
#
loop_
_entity.id
_entity.type
_entity.pdbx_description
1 polymer ?
#
loop_
_entity_poly.entity_id
_entity_poly.type
_entity_poly.pdbx_seq_one_letter_code
_entity_poly.pdbx_strand_id
1 'polypeptide(L)' 'MALEELKAQIGFLIQQMVDQPEDAHEVQERLREKLNEFRAMGMPLPDDLVELEKKLDAGFDTAGSKT' A
#
# COMPACT_ATOMS: atom_id res chain seq x y z
N MET A 1 -1.45 -12.28 17.55
CA MET A 1 -1.11 -10.95 18.10
C MET A 1 0.02 -10.21 17.38
N ALA A 2 1.13 -10.81 16.90
CA ALA A 2 2.12 -10.04 16.11
C ALA A 2 1.70 -9.75 14.65
N LEU A 3 1.04 -10.71 13.98
CA LEU A 3 0.60 -10.58 12.58
C LEU A 3 -0.56 -9.58 12.41
N GLU A 4 -1.45 -9.50 13.40
CA GLU A 4 -2.64 -8.65 13.34
C GLU A 4 -2.31 -7.17 13.54
N GLU A 5 -1.36 -6.87 14.42
CA GLU A 5 -0.83 -5.52 14.62
C GLU A 5 -0.10 -5.02 13.36
N LEU A 6 0.59 -5.93 12.66
CA LEU A 6 1.23 -5.61 11.39
C LEU A 6 0.19 -5.30 10.29
N LYS A 7 -0.86 -6.12 10.18
CA LYS A 7 -1.98 -5.83 9.27
C LYS A 7 -2.63 -4.49 9.56
N ALA A 8 -2.77 -4.12 10.84
CA ALA A 8 -3.31 -2.83 11.24
C ALA A 8 -2.40 -1.66 10.83
N GLN A 9 -1.08 -1.79 10.99
CA GLN A 9 -0.12 -0.77 10.55
C GLN A 9 -0.14 -0.57 9.03
N ILE A 10 -0.23 -1.65 8.26
CA ILE A 10 -0.32 -1.55 6.80
C ILE A 10 -1.67 -0.97 6.38
N GLY A 11 -2.77 -1.41 7.01
CA GLY A 11 -4.10 -0.85 6.79
C GLY A 11 -4.17 0.65 7.11
N PHE A 12 -3.41 1.12 8.11
CA PHE A 12 -3.30 2.53 8.43
C PHE A 12 -2.58 3.34 7.34
N LEU A 13 -1.45 2.85 6.83
CA LEU A 13 -0.73 3.48 5.70
C LEU A 13 -1.63 3.60 4.46
N ILE A 14 -2.41 2.56 4.20
CA ILE A 14 -3.39 2.53 3.12
C ILE A 14 -4.48 3.57 3.35
N GLN A 15 -5.03 3.62 4.56
CA GLN A 15 -6.08 4.57 4.88
C GLN A 15 -5.58 6.00 4.75
N GLN A 16 -4.31 6.26 5.08
CA GLN A 16 -3.64 7.53 4.82
C GLN A 16 -3.52 7.84 3.33
N MET A 17 -3.23 6.87 2.46
CA MET A 17 -3.21 7.07 1.00
C MET A 17 -4.58 7.42 0.42
N VAL A 18 -5.64 6.81 0.98
CA VAL A 18 -7.02 7.08 0.55
C VAL A 18 -7.51 8.44 1.04
N ASP A 19 -7.12 8.83 2.25
CA ASP A 19 -7.48 10.10 2.86
C ASP A 19 -6.67 11.27 2.26
N GLN A 20 -5.41 11.03 1.89
CA GLN A 20 -4.48 12.03 1.33
C GLN A 20 -3.90 11.56 -0.02
N PRO A 21 -4.67 11.71 -1.11
CA PRO A 21 -4.24 11.32 -2.45
C PRO A 21 -3.06 12.16 -2.97
N GLU A 22 -2.82 13.35 -2.40
CA GLU A 22 -1.69 14.23 -2.72
C GLU A 22 -0.33 13.65 -2.28
N ASP A 23 -0.30 12.94 -1.14
CA ASP A 23 0.88 12.25 -0.59
C ASP A 23 0.94 10.77 -0.96
N ALA A 24 -0.02 10.28 -1.73
CA ALA A 24 -0.14 8.86 -2.04
C ALA A 24 1.10 8.30 -2.76
N HIS A 25 1.83 9.09 -3.55
CA HIS A 25 3.10 8.64 -4.14
C HIS A 25 4.16 8.31 -3.08
N GLU A 26 4.33 9.17 -2.07
CA GLU A 26 5.29 8.95 -0.98
C GLU A 26 4.87 7.75 -0.11
N VAL A 27 3.58 7.65 0.19
CA VAL A 27 3.06 6.55 1.01
C VAL A 27 3.07 5.22 0.24
N GLN A 28 2.87 5.22 -1.08
CA GLN A 28 3.02 4.04 -1.94
C GLN A 28 4.46 3.52 -1.92
N GLU A 29 5.44 4.42 -2.00
CA GLU A 29 6.86 4.05 -1.99
C GLU A 29 7.22 3.40 -0.66
N ARG A 30 6.84 4.03 0.47
CA ARG A 30 7.02 3.47 1.81
C ARG A 30 6.28 2.14 2.00
N LEU A 31 5.07 2.01 1.46
CA LEU A 31 4.29 0.78 1.50
C LEU A 31 5.04 -0.32 0.74
N ARG A 32 5.48 -0.05 -0.48
CA ARG A 32 6.19 -1.01 -1.33
C ARG A 32 7.50 -1.48 -0.70
N GLU A 33 8.28 -0.57 -0.10
CA GLU A 33 9.48 -0.93 0.66
C GLU A 33 9.13 -1.89 1.81
N LYS A 34 8.13 -1.55 2.63
CA LYS A 34 7.66 -2.41 3.72
C LYS A 34 7.24 -3.79 3.21
N LEU A 35 6.42 -3.84 2.16
CA LEU A 35 5.92 -5.10 1.59
C LEU A 35 7.07 -5.96 1.05
N ASN A 36 8.10 -5.33 0.46
CA ASN A 36 9.26 -6.02 -0.08
C ASN A 36 10.18 -6.56 1.03
N GLU A 37 10.35 -5.82 2.13
CA GLU A 37 11.01 -6.31 3.34
C GLU A 37 10.30 -7.56 3.89
N PHE A 38 8.97 -7.55 3.96
CA PHE A 38 8.20 -8.72 4.42
C PHE A 38 8.29 -9.91 3.47
N ARG A 39 8.25 -9.65 2.16
CA ARG A 39 8.45 -10.68 1.13
C ARG A 39 9.86 -11.29 1.23
N ALA A 40 10.87 -10.48 1.53
CA ALA A 40 12.25 -10.92 1.74
C ALA A 40 12.41 -11.75 3.03
N MET A 41 11.63 -11.45 4.08
CA MET A 41 11.55 -12.26 5.30
C MET A 41 10.80 -13.60 5.09
N GLY A 42 10.26 -13.87 3.89
CA GLY A 42 9.53 -15.08 3.58
C GLY A 42 8.14 -15.15 4.21
N MET A 43 7.61 -14.01 4.68
CA MET A 43 6.27 -13.94 5.25
C MET A 43 5.22 -13.78 4.15
N PRO A 44 4.15 -14.59 4.14
CA PRO A 44 3.06 -14.43 3.19
C PRO A 44 2.32 -13.12 3.47
N LEU A 45 2.32 -12.22 2.49
CA LEU A 45 1.50 -11.02 2.52
C LEU A 45 0.04 -11.40 2.29
N PRO A 46 -0.91 -10.89 3.10
CA PRO A 46 -2.33 -11.11 2.86
C PRO A 46 -2.79 -10.50 1.53
N ASP A 47 -3.64 -11.23 0.81
CA ASP A 47 -4.14 -10.86 -0.52
C ASP A 47 -4.80 -9.47 -0.56
N ASP A 48 -5.51 -9.08 0.49
CA ASP A 48 -6.09 -7.73 0.62
C ASP A 48 -5.06 -6.60 0.37
N LEU A 49 -3.80 -6.81 0.79
CA LEU A 49 -2.73 -5.81 0.61
C LEU A 49 -2.20 -5.77 -0.81
N VAL A 50 -2.02 -6.95 -1.42
CA VAL A 50 -1.54 -7.08 -2.80
C VAL A 50 -2.60 -6.57 -3.78
N GLU A 51 -3.87 -6.82 -3.48
CA GLU A 51 -4.99 -6.35 -4.28
C GLU A 51 -5.12 -4.83 -4.22
N LEU A 52 -4.90 -4.23 -3.05
CA LEU A 52 -4.91 -2.78 -2.92
C LEU A 52 -3.70 -2.12 -3.63
N GLU A 53 -2.49 -2.67 -3.52
CA GLU A 53 -1.33 -2.18 -4.29
C GLU A 53 -1.65 -2.13 -5.79
N LYS A 54 -2.25 -3.20 -6.32
CA LYS A 54 -2.68 -3.26 -7.72
C LYS A 54 -3.78 -2.25 -8.07
N LYS A 55 -4.75 -2.04 -7.17
CA LYS A 55 -5.82 -1.04 -7.37
C LYS A 55 -5.26 0.38 -7.38
N LEU A 56 -4.26 0.67 -6.55
CA LEU A 56 -3.56 1.94 -6.51
C LEU A 56 -2.76 2.14 -7.80
N ASP A 57 -1.95 1.16 -8.20
CA ASP A 57 -1.18 1.19 -9.46
C ASP A 57 -2.09 1.42 -10.68
N ALA A 58 -3.26 0.78 -10.72
CA ALA A 58 -4.26 0.97 -11.78
C ALA A 58 -5.03 2.30 -11.71
N GLY A 59 -5.20 2.88 -10.51
CA GLY A 59 -5.95 4.12 -10.30
C GLY A 59 -5.12 5.38 -10.56
N PHE A 60 -3.83 5.37 -10.19
CA PHE A 60 -2.93 6.52 -10.38
C PHE A 60 -2.62 6.81 -11.86
N ASP A 61 -2.62 5.79 -12.73
CA ASP A 61 -2.41 5.97 -14.17
C ASP A 61 -3.51 6.81 -14.85
N THR A 62 -4.70 6.90 -14.24
CA THR A 62 -5.85 7.64 -14.81
C THR A 62 -6.07 9.05 -14.24
N ALA A 63 -5.38 9.43 -13.16
CA ALA A 63 -5.53 10.74 -12.52
C ALA A 63 -4.55 11.82 -13.03
N GLY A 64 -3.72 11.50 -14.03
CA GLY A 64 -2.72 12.40 -14.61
C GLY A 64 -3.09 13.08 -15.93
N SER A 65 -4.22 12.74 -16.58
CA SER A 65 -4.65 13.42 -17.81
C SER A 65 -5.86 14.31 -17.56
N LYS A 66 -5.58 15.53 -17.07
CA LYS A 66 -6.44 16.68 -17.31
C LYS A 66 -5.71 17.64 -18.25
N THR A 67 -5.85 17.46 -19.56
CA THR A 67 -5.92 18.57 -20.53
C THR A 67 -6.62 18.12 -21.80
#